data_AF-A0A379JV29-F1
#
_entry.id   AF-A0A379JV29-F1
#
_cell.length_a   1.000
_cell.length_b   1.000
_cell.length_c   1.000
_cell.angle_alpha   90.00
_cell.angle_beta   90.00
_cell.angle_gamma   90.00
#
_symmetry.space_group_name_H-M   'P 1'
#
loop_
_entity.id
_entity.type
_entity.pdbx_description
1 polymer ?
#
loop_
_entity_poly.entity_id
_entity_poly.type
_entity_poly.pdbx_seq_one_letter_code
_entity_poly.pdbx_strand_id
1 'polypeptide(L)' 'MSHASRLIATLKESPNCNTLELDKQLGKTCIRGQGMLDEPPWHWPD' A
#
# COMPACT_ATOMS: atom_id res chain seq x y z
N MET A 1 -10.60 16.24 9.21
CA MET A 1 -9.28 15.66 9.49
C MET A 1 -9.51 14.25 10.03
N SER A 2 -9.27 13.20 9.22
CA SER A 2 -9.52 11.84 9.70
C SER A 2 -8.42 11.46 10.70
N HIS A 3 -8.81 10.87 11.84
CA HIS A 3 -7.87 10.36 12.86
C HIS A 3 -6.91 9.29 12.32
N ALA A 4 -7.18 8.78 11.12
CA ALA A 4 -6.40 7.76 10.44
C ALA A 4 -4.97 8.22 10.12
N SER A 5 -4.74 9.48 9.71
CA SER A 5 -3.40 9.92 9.28
C SER A 5 -2.35 9.81 10.39
N ARG A 6 -2.72 10.15 11.63
CA ARG A 6 -1.80 10.06 12.78
C ARG A 6 -1.50 8.60 13.14
N LEU A 7 -2.53 7.75 13.15
CA LEU A 7 -2.36 6.32 13.42
C LEU A 7 -1.48 5.64 12.37
N ILE A 8 -1.69 5.96 11.09
CA ILE A 8 -0.88 5.44 9.98
C ILE A 8 0.58 5.85 10.15
N ALA A 9 0.86 7.12 10.48
CA ALA A 9 2.23 7.59 10.70
C ALA A 9 2.91 6.83 11.85
N THR A 10 2.22 6.63 12.98
CA THR A 10 2.75 5.86 14.11
C THR A 10 2.98 4.38 13.77
N LEU A 11 2.11 3.75 12.97
CA LEU A 11 2.32 2.36 12.55
C LEU A 11 3.54 2.22 11.64
N LYS A 12 3.77 3.17 10.72
CA LYS A 12 4.93 3.20 9.83
C LYS A 12 6.28 3.25 10.57
N GLU A 13 6.31 3.75 11.80
CA GLU A 13 7.52 3.79 12.64
C GLU A 13 7.89 2.44 13.25
N SER A 14 6.98 1.46 13.25
CA SER A 14 7.24 0.13 13.82
C SER A 14 8.10 -0.72 12.88
N PRO A 15 9.20 -1.35 13.36
CA PRO A 15 10.07 -2.20 12.54
C PRO A 15 9.37 -3.44 11.97
N ASN A 16 8.23 -3.84 12.54
CA ASN A 16 7.43 -4.97 12.07
C ASN A 16 6.32 -4.54 11.09
N CYS A 17 6.19 -3.24 10.80
CA CYS A 17 5.15 -2.75 9.92
C CYS A 17 5.58 -2.85 8.46
N ASN A 18 4.89 -3.70 7.70
CA ASN A 18 5.00 -3.73 6.24
C ASN A 18 3.97 -2.78 5.65
N THR A 19 4.41 -1.58 5.30
CA THR A 19 3.55 -0.57 4.70
C THR A 19 3.42 -0.81 3.20
N LEU A 20 2.17 -0.95 2.73
CA LEU A 20 1.84 -0.99 1.31
C LEU A 20 1.04 0.27 0.95
N GLU A 21 1.55 1.04 0.00
CA GLU A 21 0.83 2.18 -0.56
C GLU A 21 0.13 1.73 -1.83
N LEU A 22 -1.17 1.99 -1.94
CA LEU A 22 -1.98 1.62 -3.10
C LEU A 22 -2.40 2.88 -3.85
N ASP A 23 -2.39 2.80 -5.17
CA ASP A 23 -2.83 3.84 -6.08
C ASP A 23 -3.88 3.27 -7.05
N LYS A 24 -4.75 4.13 -7.55
CA LYS A 24 -5.74 3.76 -8.56
C LYS A 24 -5.28 4.22 -9.93
N GLN A 25 -4.77 3.29 -10.73
CA GLN A 25 -4.31 3.56 -12.08
C GLN A 25 -5.29 2.98 -13.11
N LEU A 26 -5.89 3.86 -13.92
CA LEU A 26 -6.81 3.45 -15.01
C LEU A 26 -7.94 2.51 -14.54
N GLY A 27 -8.45 2.71 -13.33
CA GLY A 27 -9.52 1.88 -12.76
C GLY A 27 -9.05 0.63 -12.01
N LYS A 28 -7.75 0.30 -12.03
CA LYS A 28 -7.16 -0.82 -11.30
C LYS A 28 -6.47 -0.35 -10.02
N THR A 29 -6.48 -1.20 -9.00
CA THR A 29 -5.72 -1.00 -7.76
C THR A 29 -4.31 -1.53 -7.94
N CYS A 30 -3.32 -0.65 -7.86
CA CYS A 30 -1.91 -0.95 -8.06
C CYS A 30 -1.11 -0.60 -6.80
N ILE A 31 -0.03 -1.33 -6.51
CA ILE A 31 0.91 -0.93 -5.47
C ILE A 31 1.75 0.24 -6.02
N ARG A 32 1.89 1.30 -5.23
CA ARG A 32 2.61 2.51 -5.60
C ARG A 32 4.11 2.23 -5.67
N GLY A 33 4.73 2.58 -6.78
CA GLY A 33 6.16 2.33 -7.02
C GLY A 33 6.49 0.91 -7.45
N GLN A 34 5.49 0.06 -7.65
CA GLN A 34 5.63 -1.32 -8.11
C GLN A 34 6.03 -1.36 -9.60
N GLY A 35 7.22 -1.90 -9.90
CA GLY A 35 7.66 -2.16 -11.27
C GLY A 35 7.14 -3.50 -11.82
N MET A 36 7.25 -3.69 -13.14
CA MET A 36 6.76 -4.90 -13.84
C MET A 36 7.41 -6.21 -13.34
N LEU A 37 8.65 -6.16 -12.85
CA LEU A 37 9.39 -7.33 -12.38
C LEU A 37 9.30 -7.53 -10.86
N ASP A 38 8.77 -6.56 -10.14
CA ASP A 38 8.71 -6.56 -8.69
C ASP A 38 7.33 -7.01 -8.17
N GLU A 39 6.38 -7.26 -9.09
CA GLU A 39 4.98 -7.52 -8.73
C GLU A 39 4.88 -8.75 -7.82
N PRO A 40 4.13 -8.65 -6.70
CA PRO A 40 3.97 -9.79 -5.83
C PRO A 40 3.23 -10.94 -6.53
N PRO A 41 3.49 -12.21 -6.13
CA PRO A 41 2.87 -13.38 -6.74
C PRO A 41 1.40 -13.59 -6.35
N TRP A 42 0.80 -12.68 -5.58
CA TRP A 42 -0.59 -12.75 -5.14
C TRP A 42 -1.45 -11.77 -5.95
N HIS A 43 -2.71 -12.12 -6.16
CA HIS A 43 -3.68 -11.28 -6.86
C HIS A 43 -4.74 -10.73 -5.90
N TRP A 44 -5.31 -9.57 -6.24
CA TRP A 44 -6.46 -9.05 -5.52
C TRP A 44 -7.66 -9.98 -5.69
N PRO A 45 -8.43 -10.25 -4.63
CA PRO A 45 -9.75 -10.86 -4.79
C PRO A 45 -10.69 -9.88 -5.50
N ASP A 46 -11.50 -10.39 -6.43
CA ASP A 46 -12.56 -9.63 -7.10
C ASP A 46 -13.65 -9.13 -6.14
#